data_AF-A0A7W6W8C8-F1
#
_entry.id   AF-A0A7W6W8C8-F1
#
_cell.length_a   1.000
_cell.length_b   1.000
_cell.length_c   1.000
_cell.angle_alpha   90.00
_cell.angle_beta   90.00
_cell.angle_gamma   90.00
#
_symmetry.space_group_name_H-M   'P 1'
#
loop_
_entity.id
_entity.type
_entity.pdbx_description
1 polymer ?
#
loop_
_entity_poly.entity_id
_entity_poly.type
_entity_poly.pdbx_seq_one_letter_code
_entity_poly.pdbx_strand_id
1 'polypeptide(L)'
;MKHLNFIAAAAIALLTSSSAVFAEECDAAGTVGTGGSASAGGTSASSVGTAGSCRTDGGTTSSIGSGGSAATIDGKAQSKTHINDNGDKLKAQTKAQAVDQGTFSKSRTKTSTDGSALESTTRTMSHVPGQKPVKNTTRQKIILPEQ
;
A
#
# COMPACT_ATOMS: atom_id res chain seq x y z
N MET A 1 76.56 -1.47 12.09
CA MET A 1 75.66 -0.29 11.98
C MET A 1 74.24 -0.81 11.90
N LYS A 2 73.40 -0.42 12.87
CA LYS A 2 72.00 -0.85 13.01
C LYS A 2 71.14 -0.16 11.95
N HIS A 3 70.30 -0.91 11.22
CA HIS A 3 69.21 -0.35 10.44
C HIS A 3 67.88 -0.84 11.02
N LEU A 4 67.07 0.14 11.39
CA LEU A 4 65.70 0.03 11.89
C LEU A 4 64.72 -0.31 10.75
N ASN A 5 63.69 -1.07 11.14
CA ASN A 5 62.28 -1.02 10.73
C ASN A 5 61.91 -1.20 9.26
N PHE A 6 60.89 -2.03 8.99
CA PHE A 6 59.53 -1.55 8.68
C PHE A 6 58.56 -2.74 8.65
N ILE A 7 57.59 -2.73 9.58
CA ILE A 7 56.41 -3.60 9.55
C ILE A 7 55.48 -3.04 8.47
N ALA A 8 55.34 -3.75 7.35
CA ALA A 8 54.33 -3.43 6.34
C ALA A 8 53.07 -4.24 6.61
N ALA A 9 52.15 -3.68 7.40
CA ALA A 9 50.79 -4.17 7.48
C ALA A 9 50.04 -3.73 6.21
N ALA A 10 49.82 -4.67 5.28
CA ALA A 10 48.98 -4.43 4.12
C ALA A 10 47.50 -4.49 4.54
N ALA A 11 46.89 -3.33 4.78
CA ALA A 11 45.45 -3.22 4.95
C ALA A 11 44.78 -3.22 3.56
N ILE A 12 44.18 -4.35 3.18
CA ILE A 12 43.32 -4.43 1.99
C ILE A 12 41.98 -3.80 2.36
N ALA A 13 41.78 -2.52 2.00
CA ALA A 13 40.48 -1.89 2.06
C ALA A 13 39.63 -2.35 0.86
N LEU A 14 38.75 -3.31 1.09
CA LEU A 14 37.68 -3.67 0.16
C LEU A 14 36.67 -2.50 0.10
N LEU A 15 36.86 -1.61 -0.86
CA LEU A 15 35.83 -0.64 -1.28
C LEU A 15 34.72 -1.41 -1.98
N THR A 16 33.75 -1.93 -1.22
CA THR A 16 32.46 -2.34 -1.77
C THR A 16 31.73 -1.07 -2.18
N SER A 17 31.89 -0.66 -3.44
CA SER A 17 31.02 0.32 -4.08
C SER A 17 29.63 -0.29 -4.15
N SER A 18 28.84 -0.08 -3.10
CA SER A 18 27.39 -0.25 -3.15
C SER A 18 26.87 0.76 -4.17
N SER A 19 26.67 0.31 -5.40
CA SER A 19 25.88 1.06 -6.38
C SER A 19 24.54 1.37 -5.74
N ALA A 20 24.33 2.63 -5.36
CA ALA A 20 23.01 3.11 -5.00
C ALA A 20 22.10 2.81 -6.19
N VAL A 21 21.15 1.89 -6.01
CA VAL A 21 20.10 1.66 -7.00
C VAL A 21 19.16 2.86 -6.86
N PHE A 22 19.39 3.88 -7.66
CA PHE A 22 18.45 4.98 -7.82
C PHE A 22 17.19 4.41 -8.49
N ALA A 23 16.02 4.88 -8.06
CA ALA A 23 14.78 4.60 -8.79
C ALA A 23 14.92 5.10 -10.23
N GLU A 24 14.29 4.40 -11.18
CA GLU A 24 14.28 4.79 -12.60
C GLU A 24 13.83 6.26 -12.73
N GLU A 25 14.54 7.04 -13.56
CA GLU A 25 14.15 8.43 -13.84
C GLU A 25 12.84 8.39 -14.64
N CYS A 26 11.77 8.93 -14.06
CA CYS A 26 10.46 8.97 -14.69
C CYS A 26 10.19 10.37 -15.25
N ASP A 27 9.76 10.48 -16.51
CA ASP A 27 9.24 11.73 -17.08
C ASP A 27 7.99 12.20 -16.32
N ALA A 28 7.18 11.23 -15.87
CA ALA A 28 6.06 11.46 -14.98
C ALA A 28 5.89 10.28 -14.00
N ALA A 29 5.75 10.59 -12.73
CA ALA A 29 5.48 9.59 -11.69
C ALA A 29 4.37 10.03 -10.75
N GLY A 30 3.67 9.06 -10.16
CA GLY A 30 2.67 9.32 -9.14
C GLY A 30 2.43 8.12 -8.26
N THR A 31 2.01 8.41 -7.02
CA THR A 31 1.62 7.40 -6.04
C THR A 31 0.34 7.84 -5.34
N VAL A 32 -0.62 6.94 -5.22
CA VAL A 32 -1.83 7.15 -4.43
C VAL A 32 -1.93 6.10 -3.35
N GLY A 33 -2.55 6.47 -2.24
CA GLY A 33 -2.86 5.51 -1.20
C GLY A 33 -4.00 5.96 -0.32
N THR A 34 -4.92 5.06 -0.01
CA THR A 34 -5.89 5.29 1.06
C THR A 34 -5.93 4.10 1.99
N GLY A 35 -6.29 4.38 3.23
CA GLY A 35 -6.55 3.37 4.23
C GLY A 35 -7.59 3.86 5.20
N GLY A 36 -8.11 2.95 6.01
CA GLY A 36 -9.12 3.29 6.97
C GLY A 36 -9.48 2.12 7.88
N SER A 37 -9.78 2.45 9.11
CA SER A 37 -10.23 1.54 10.15
C SER A 37 -11.66 1.85 10.59
N ALA A 38 -12.33 0.81 11.08
CA ALA A 38 -13.58 0.90 11.82
C ALA A 38 -13.46 0.00 13.04
N SER A 39 -14.02 0.44 14.15
CA SER A 39 -14.23 -0.36 15.36
C SER A 39 -15.59 -0.06 15.97
N ALA A 40 -16.22 -1.09 16.53
CA ALA A 40 -17.48 -1.00 17.27
C ALA A 40 -17.60 -2.22 18.19
N GLY A 41 -17.88 -1.97 19.48
CA GLY A 41 -17.92 -3.04 20.49
C GLY A 41 -16.65 -3.89 20.46
N GLY A 42 -16.81 -5.21 20.43
CA GLY A 42 -15.71 -6.18 20.30
C GLY A 42 -15.20 -6.41 18.87
N THR A 43 -15.58 -5.59 17.87
CA THR A 43 -15.20 -5.78 16.46
C THR A 43 -14.24 -4.69 15.96
N SER A 44 -13.35 -5.06 15.04
CA SER A 44 -12.51 -4.12 14.31
C SER A 44 -12.22 -4.60 12.88
N ALA A 45 -12.05 -3.66 11.95
CA ALA A 45 -11.68 -3.95 10.57
C ALA A 45 -10.90 -2.78 9.94
N SER A 46 -9.81 -3.10 9.26
CA SER A 46 -8.94 -2.14 8.59
C SER A 46 -8.58 -2.61 7.19
N SER A 47 -8.40 -1.67 6.27
CA SER A 47 -7.86 -1.95 4.94
C SER A 47 -7.06 -0.77 4.43
N VAL A 48 -6.10 -1.06 3.56
CA VAL A 48 -5.21 -0.10 2.91
C VAL A 48 -4.96 -0.55 1.48
N GLY A 49 -4.71 0.40 0.59
CA GLY A 49 -4.29 0.12 -0.77
C GLY A 49 -3.49 1.27 -1.33
N THR A 50 -2.44 0.93 -2.07
CA THR A 50 -1.53 1.87 -2.73
C THR A 50 -1.34 1.47 -4.19
N ALA A 51 -1.10 2.45 -5.06
CA ALA A 51 -0.66 2.22 -6.41
C ALA A 51 0.38 3.27 -6.78
N GLY A 52 1.34 2.85 -7.59
CA GLY A 52 2.36 3.72 -8.17
C GLY A 52 2.44 3.51 -9.68
N SER A 53 2.78 4.56 -10.40
CA SER A 53 3.05 4.53 -11.84
C SER A 53 4.24 5.41 -12.14
N CYS A 54 5.11 4.93 -13.03
CA CYS A 54 6.27 5.62 -13.56
C CYS A 54 6.19 5.54 -15.08
N ARG A 55 6.36 6.68 -15.75
CA ARG A 55 6.40 6.77 -17.20
C ARG A 55 7.78 7.21 -17.65
N THR A 56 8.30 6.52 -18.65
CA THR A 56 9.55 6.82 -19.34
C THR A 56 9.33 6.81 -20.84
N ASP A 57 10.34 7.22 -21.61
CA ASP A 57 10.38 7.07 -23.07
C ASP A 57 10.10 5.62 -23.55
N GLY A 58 10.39 4.63 -22.70
CA GLY A 58 10.20 3.21 -22.98
C GLY A 58 8.79 2.67 -22.67
N GLY A 59 7.91 3.48 -22.06
CA GLY A 59 6.54 3.10 -21.72
C GLY A 59 6.15 3.44 -20.28
N THR A 60 5.05 2.85 -19.81
CA THR A 60 4.57 3.05 -18.43
C THR A 60 4.66 1.76 -17.64
N THR A 61 5.33 1.80 -16.50
CA THR A 61 5.32 0.73 -15.51
C THR A 61 4.39 1.12 -14.36
N SER A 62 3.72 0.13 -13.77
CA SER A 62 2.78 0.35 -12.68
C SER A 62 2.82 -0.77 -11.67
N SER A 63 2.57 -0.42 -10.41
CA SER A 63 2.50 -1.36 -9.29
C SER A 63 1.27 -1.08 -8.44
N ILE A 64 0.75 -2.13 -7.81
CA ILE A 64 -0.41 -2.03 -6.92
C ILE A 64 -0.26 -2.96 -5.73
N GLY A 65 -0.62 -2.48 -4.55
CA GLY A 65 -0.62 -3.24 -3.30
C GLY A 65 -1.90 -2.97 -2.52
N SER A 66 -2.47 -4.00 -1.89
CA SER A 66 -3.59 -3.80 -0.97
C SER A 66 -3.67 -4.92 0.06
N GLY A 67 -4.17 -4.58 1.25
CA GLY A 67 -4.24 -5.49 2.38
C GLY A 67 -5.26 -5.04 3.40
N GLY A 68 -5.69 -5.96 4.24
CA GLY A 68 -6.69 -5.68 5.25
C GLY A 68 -6.77 -6.79 6.28
N SER A 69 -7.30 -6.42 7.44
CA SER A 69 -7.39 -7.28 8.62
C SER A 69 -8.68 -7.01 9.34
N ALA A 70 -9.27 -8.04 9.94
CA ALA A 70 -10.46 -7.93 10.77
C ALA A 70 -10.29 -8.80 12.00
N ALA A 71 -10.83 -8.36 13.13
CA ALA A 71 -10.81 -9.09 14.38
C ALA A 71 -12.12 -8.91 15.15
N THR A 72 -12.46 -9.91 15.95
CA THR A 72 -13.64 -9.93 16.81
C THR A 72 -13.37 -10.82 18.03
N ILE A 73 -14.04 -10.56 19.14
CA ILE A 73 -13.93 -11.37 20.37
C ILE A 73 -14.64 -12.71 20.17
N ASP A 74 -15.95 -12.68 19.90
CA ASP A 74 -16.79 -13.90 19.85
C ASP A 74 -17.47 -14.11 18.48
N GLY A 75 -17.26 -13.19 17.54
CA GLY A 75 -17.96 -13.15 16.26
C GLY A 75 -17.23 -13.82 15.09
N LYS A 76 -17.57 -13.41 13.87
CA LYS A 76 -16.88 -13.81 12.63
C LYS A 76 -16.08 -12.65 12.04
N ALA A 77 -14.80 -12.90 11.79
CA ALA A 77 -13.92 -11.99 11.06
C ALA A 77 -13.52 -12.59 9.71
N GLN A 78 -13.45 -11.75 8.68
CA GLN A 78 -12.92 -12.12 7.37
C GLN A 78 -12.16 -10.95 6.75
N SER A 79 -11.10 -11.28 6.02
CA SER A 79 -10.41 -10.35 5.13
C SER A 79 -10.21 -11.02 3.78
N LYS A 80 -10.46 -10.27 2.71
CA LYS A 80 -10.27 -10.72 1.34
C LYS A 80 -9.65 -9.61 0.52
N THR A 81 -8.54 -9.93 -0.12
CA THR A 81 -7.87 -9.07 -1.09
C THR A 81 -7.96 -9.75 -2.45
N HIS A 82 -8.31 -8.98 -3.47
CA HIS A 82 -8.27 -9.43 -4.85
C HIS A 82 -7.53 -8.39 -5.68
N ILE A 83 -6.52 -8.85 -6.41
CA ILE A 83 -5.73 -8.04 -7.34
C ILE A 83 -5.95 -8.63 -8.72
N ASN A 84 -6.29 -7.76 -9.68
CA ASN A 84 -6.53 -8.12 -11.05
C ASN A 84 -5.70 -7.22 -11.96
N ASP A 85 -4.97 -7.86 -12.86
CA ASP A 85 -4.36 -7.23 -14.03
C ASP A 85 -5.26 -7.49 -15.25
N ASN A 86 -5.62 -6.43 -15.96
CA ASN A 86 -6.46 -6.49 -17.16
C ASN A 86 -5.72 -5.96 -18.40
N GLY A 87 -4.39 -6.08 -18.44
CA GLY A 87 -3.52 -5.57 -19.51
C GLY A 87 -3.25 -4.08 -19.35
N ASP A 88 -4.30 -3.27 -19.49
CA ASP A 88 -4.18 -1.80 -19.47
C ASP A 88 -4.46 -1.19 -18.09
N LYS A 89 -4.86 -2.02 -17.11
CA LYS A 89 -5.32 -1.52 -15.82
C LYS A 89 -5.08 -2.50 -14.68
N LEU A 90 -4.37 -2.01 -13.67
CA LEU A 90 -4.23 -2.68 -12.38
C LEU A 90 -5.36 -2.28 -11.44
N LYS A 91 -5.99 -3.27 -10.82
CA LYS A 91 -7.07 -3.05 -9.85
C LYS A 91 -6.85 -3.91 -8.61
N ALA A 92 -6.91 -3.30 -7.44
CA ALA A 92 -6.92 -3.99 -6.16
C ALA A 92 -8.19 -3.66 -5.39
N GLN A 93 -8.82 -4.69 -4.85
CA GLN A 93 -9.98 -4.56 -3.98
C GLN A 93 -9.76 -5.36 -2.71
N THR A 94 -9.70 -4.66 -1.59
CA THR A 94 -9.63 -5.28 -0.27
C THR A 94 -10.88 -5.00 0.52
N LYS A 95 -11.40 -6.03 1.18
CA LYS A 95 -12.52 -5.95 2.10
C LYS A 95 -12.18 -6.71 3.39
N ALA A 96 -12.16 -5.98 4.49
CA ALA A 96 -12.11 -6.50 5.85
C ALA A 96 -13.46 -6.30 6.54
N GLN A 97 -13.93 -7.31 7.26
CA GLN A 97 -15.21 -7.27 7.97
C GLN A 97 -15.16 -8.14 9.23
N ALA A 98 -15.57 -7.56 10.35
CA ALA A 98 -15.85 -8.26 11.59
C ALA A 98 -17.32 -8.04 11.98
N VAL A 99 -18.00 -9.10 12.42
CA VAL A 99 -19.41 -9.07 12.84
C VAL A 99 -19.57 -9.89 14.11
N ASP A 100 -20.29 -9.34 15.08
CA ASP A 100 -20.62 -9.98 16.35
C ASP A 100 -22.02 -9.54 16.83
N GLN A 101 -22.96 -10.49 16.93
CA GLN A 101 -24.34 -10.26 17.40
C GLN A 101 -25.03 -8.97 16.87
N GLY A 102 -24.83 -8.65 15.58
CA GLY A 102 -25.39 -7.45 14.95
C GLY A 102 -24.48 -6.22 15.01
N THR A 103 -23.50 -6.16 15.92
CA THR A 103 -22.39 -5.20 15.88
C THR A 103 -21.45 -5.54 14.71
N PHE A 104 -20.98 -4.55 13.96
CA PHE A 104 -19.99 -4.80 12.92
C PHE A 104 -19.01 -3.65 12.70
N SER A 105 -17.84 -4.04 12.22
CA SER A 105 -16.82 -3.15 11.68
C SER A 105 -16.46 -3.59 10.28
N LYS A 106 -16.43 -2.65 9.33
CA LYS A 106 -16.10 -2.91 7.92
C LYS A 106 -15.11 -1.88 7.43
N SER A 107 -14.13 -2.34 6.67
CA SER A 107 -13.24 -1.47 5.89
C SER A 107 -13.08 -2.05 4.49
N ARG A 108 -13.28 -1.22 3.47
CA ARG A 108 -13.14 -1.60 2.07
C ARG A 108 -12.29 -0.58 1.34
N THR A 109 -11.15 -1.01 0.82
CA THR A 109 -10.28 -0.19 -0.02
C THR A 109 -10.31 -0.68 -1.46
N LYS A 110 -10.43 0.25 -2.39
CA LYS A 110 -10.29 0.02 -3.81
C LYS A 110 -9.19 0.93 -4.33
N THR A 111 -8.22 0.34 -5.01
CA THR A 111 -7.15 1.08 -5.65
C THR A 111 -7.06 0.65 -7.11
N SER A 112 -6.75 1.57 -8.01
CA SER A 112 -6.50 1.26 -9.40
C SER A 112 -5.55 2.25 -10.05
N THR A 113 -4.84 1.79 -11.07
CA THR A 113 -4.08 2.63 -11.99
C THR A 113 -4.20 2.10 -13.41
N ASP A 114 -4.30 3.00 -14.38
CA ASP A 114 -4.16 2.72 -15.82
C ASP A 114 -2.91 3.40 -16.41
N GLY A 115 -1.95 3.76 -15.55
CA GLY A 115 -0.69 4.37 -15.96
C GLY A 115 -0.76 5.88 -16.22
N SER A 116 -1.95 6.44 -16.48
CA SER A 116 -2.17 7.89 -16.58
C SER A 116 -2.91 8.44 -15.37
N ALA A 117 -3.85 7.69 -14.80
CA ALA A 117 -4.58 8.06 -13.62
C ALA A 117 -4.45 7.01 -12.52
N LEU A 118 -4.23 7.48 -11.30
CA LEU A 118 -4.18 6.67 -10.10
C LEU A 118 -5.34 7.07 -9.19
N GLU A 119 -6.10 6.09 -8.69
CA GLU A 119 -7.20 6.32 -7.75
C GLU A 119 -7.12 5.32 -6.60
N SER A 120 -7.35 5.81 -5.38
CA SER A 120 -7.56 4.98 -4.20
C SER A 120 -8.74 5.51 -3.39
N THR A 121 -9.64 4.63 -2.97
CA THR A 121 -10.79 4.97 -2.13
C THR A 121 -10.96 3.93 -1.04
N THR A 122 -10.96 4.37 0.22
CA THR A 122 -11.31 3.55 1.38
C THR A 122 -12.65 3.99 1.95
N ARG A 123 -13.52 3.02 2.26
CA ARG A 123 -14.78 3.24 2.96
C ARG A 123 -14.80 2.41 4.23
N THR A 124 -15.04 3.05 5.37
CA THR A 124 -15.15 2.39 6.67
C THR A 124 -16.56 2.54 7.20
N MET A 125 -17.02 1.54 7.96
CA MET A 125 -18.32 1.56 8.61
C MET A 125 -18.25 0.85 9.96
N SER A 126 -18.77 1.51 10.99
CA SER A 126 -18.98 0.98 12.34
C SER A 126 -20.47 0.96 12.65
N HIS A 127 -20.95 -0.08 13.33
CA HIS A 127 -22.35 -0.18 13.72
C HIS A 127 -22.51 -0.98 15.01
N VAL A 128 -23.40 -0.50 15.86
CA VAL A 128 -23.94 -1.22 17.03
C VAL A 128 -25.47 -1.32 16.88
N PRO A 129 -26.11 -2.38 17.40
CA PRO A 129 -27.56 -2.53 17.35
C PRO A 129 -28.31 -1.32 17.91
N GLY A 130 -29.44 -0.97 17.28
CA GLY A 130 -30.27 0.18 17.68
C GLY A 130 -29.83 1.54 17.14
N GLN A 131 -28.68 1.62 16.44
CA GLN A 131 -28.17 2.87 15.87
C GLN A 131 -27.93 2.77 14.36
N LYS A 132 -27.99 3.90 13.63
CA LYS A 132 -27.57 3.92 12.22
C LYS A 132 -26.05 3.72 12.13
N PRO A 133 -25.54 2.94 11.15
CA PRO A 133 -24.11 2.80 10.94
C PRO A 133 -23.41 4.15 10.67
N VAL A 134 -22.29 4.39 11.34
CA VAL A 134 -21.41 5.54 11.09
C VAL A 134 -20.46 5.16 9.95
N LYS A 135 -20.32 6.05 8.96
CA LYS A 135 -19.51 5.79 7.76
C LYS A 135 -18.48 6.89 7.57
N ASN A 136 -17.29 6.53 7.11
CA ASN A 136 -16.30 7.48 6.61
C ASN A 136 -15.78 7.04 5.24
N THR A 137 -15.42 8.00 4.39
CA THR A 137 -14.83 7.73 3.07
C THR A 137 -13.62 8.62 2.86
N THR A 138 -12.48 8.01 2.58
CA THR A 138 -11.26 8.69 2.18
C THR A 138 -10.99 8.37 0.72
N ARG A 139 -10.68 9.38 -0.08
CA ARG A 139 -10.38 9.24 -1.50
C ARG A 139 -9.12 10.04 -1.83
N GLN A 140 -8.27 9.45 -2.66
CA GLN A 140 -7.19 10.14 -3.35
C GLN A 140 -7.26 9.80 -4.83
N LYS A 141 -7.04 10.80 -5.67
CA LYS A 141 -6.92 10.64 -7.12
C LYS A 141 -5.82 11.56 -7.62
N ILE A 142 -4.94 11.01 -8.45
CA ILE A 142 -3.88 11.74 -9.13
C ILE A 142 -4.02 11.46 -10.63
N ILE A 143 -3.86 12.49 -11.42
CA ILE A 143 -3.75 12.41 -12.88
C ILE A 143 -2.32 12.83 -13.19
N LEU A 144 -1.58 11.97 -13.86
CA LEU A 144 -0.23 12.29 -14.32
C LEU A 144 -0.30 13.26 -15.50
N PRO A 145 0.63 14.21 -15.61
CA PRO A 145 0.66 15.14 -16.73
C PRO A 145 0.78 14.39 -18.07
N GLU A 146 0.11 14.92 -19.08
CA GLU A 146 0.36 14.57 -20.48
C GLU A 146 1.65 15.26 -20.94
N GLN A 147 2.35 14.68 -21.93
CA GLN A 147 3.52 15.32 -22.56
C GLN A 147 3.07 16.41 -23.53
#